data_AF-A0A8T2YHG4-F1
#
_entry.id   AF-A0A8T2YHG4-F1
#
_cell.length_a   1.000
_cell.length_b   1.000
_cell.length_c   1.000
_cell.angle_alpha   90.00
_cell.angle_beta   90.00
_cell.angle_gamma   90.00
#
_symmetry.space_group_name_H-M   'P 1'
#
loop_
_entity.id
_entity.type
_entity.pdbx_description
1 polymer ?
#
loop_
_entity_poly.entity_id
_entity_poly.type
_entity_poly.pdbx_seq_one_letter_code
_entity_poly.pdbx_strand_id
1 'polypeptide(L)'
;MARNKAPSVKPKPKPKQTTDKSAKPRLNNAERSAYFARREAAKVLHTVLQGDAKRQAVASIKSLVYSPSIRNKKATFALVCQTLKHLRIIKDVLESANILNSKWKRQEELIYIIAYDVLFGKEISLVGGDAEKFLACRKDAMQSALAKLVVRKKAKNIDDFIALYQPPDITKPCYVRVNTLKLDVDSALHELGKQFKVQKDDMIPHLLVLPPHTDLHNHSLVLNGSIFVQGKASSMVAAVLDPKPGWEVLDACSAPGNKTVHLAALMKGKGKIIACELNKDRAKRLEDTVRLSGAANIEVLHGDFLNIDPKGPFSKVSAILLDPSCSGSGTAAQRLDHLLPSRTTDVVDTERLNRLAAFQKKALAHALSSKMRECCVEGCRKSVGYENYWLLLVVYCCALQNVLTSIV
;
A
#
# COMPACT_ATOMS: atom_id res chain seq x y z
N MET A 1 -24.84 -2.75 96.31
CA MET A 1 -25.28 -1.78 95.28
C MET A 1 -24.12 -1.51 94.33
N ALA A 2 -24.43 -1.45 93.03
CA ALA A 2 -23.60 -1.01 91.89
C ALA A 2 -22.27 -1.74 91.62
N ARG A 3 -22.35 -2.83 90.85
CA ARG A 3 -21.27 -3.30 89.96
C ARG A 3 -21.17 -2.33 88.77
N ASN A 4 -20.01 -1.72 88.52
CA ASN A 4 -19.68 -1.12 87.23
C ASN A 4 -18.39 -1.76 86.68
N LYS A 5 -18.52 -2.34 85.48
CA LYS A 5 -17.47 -3.00 84.71
C LYS A 5 -16.51 -1.97 84.11
N ALA A 6 -15.21 -2.13 84.35
CA ALA A 6 -14.16 -1.53 83.52
C ALA A 6 -13.72 -2.54 82.44
N PRO A 7 -13.51 -2.14 81.18
CA PRO A 7 -13.22 -3.07 80.09
C PRO A 7 -11.77 -3.53 80.06
N SER A 8 -11.61 -4.84 79.82
CA SER A 8 -10.36 -5.58 79.64
C SER A 8 -9.54 -5.10 78.44
N VAL A 9 -8.25 -4.82 78.66
CA VAL A 9 -7.24 -4.56 77.62
C VAL A 9 -6.91 -5.87 76.88
N LYS A 10 -7.20 -5.94 75.57
CA LYS A 10 -6.74 -7.03 74.68
C LYS A 10 -5.46 -6.59 73.95
N PRO A 11 -4.40 -7.44 73.89
CA PRO A 11 -3.17 -7.12 73.18
C PRO A 11 -3.36 -7.14 71.65
N LYS A 12 -2.69 -6.20 70.97
CA LYS A 12 -2.69 -6.01 69.51
C LYS A 12 -2.27 -7.29 68.77
N PRO A 13 -2.99 -7.72 67.72
CA PRO A 13 -2.52 -8.80 66.85
C PRO A 13 -1.32 -8.32 66.01
N LYS A 14 -0.26 -9.14 65.97
CA LYS A 14 0.92 -8.94 65.12
C LYS A 14 0.50 -8.81 63.64
N PRO A 15 1.14 -7.95 62.83
CA PRO A 15 0.84 -7.86 61.41
C PRO A 15 1.14 -9.20 60.72
N LYS A 16 0.13 -9.74 60.04
CA LYS A 16 0.26 -10.90 59.14
C LYS A 16 1.28 -10.57 58.06
N GLN A 17 2.27 -11.42 57.87
CA GLN A 17 3.08 -11.47 56.66
C GLN A 17 2.16 -11.60 55.45
N THR A 18 1.92 -10.49 54.75
CA THR A 18 1.37 -10.53 53.40
C THR A 18 2.46 -11.06 52.50
N THR A 19 2.28 -12.29 52.06
CA THR A 19 3.01 -12.89 50.95
C THR A 19 3.02 -11.90 49.79
N ASP A 20 4.22 -11.57 49.35
CA ASP A 20 4.51 -10.65 48.28
C ASP A 20 3.80 -11.14 47.01
N LYS A 21 2.73 -10.45 46.61
CA LYS A 21 2.04 -10.72 45.34
C LYS A 21 3.02 -10.32 44.23
N SER A 22 3.73 -11.32 43.70
CA SER A 22 4.57 -11.25 42.50
C SER A 22 4.12 -10.15 41.53
N ALA A 23 4.79 -9.01 41.61
CA ALA A 23 4.54 -7.89 40.72
C ALA A 23 4.89 -8.34 39.30
N LYS A 24 3.91 -8.31 38.39
CA LYS A 24 4.16 -8.58 36.96
C LYS A 24 5.30 -7.66 36.50
N PRO A 25 6.38 -8.18 35.89
CA PRO A 25 7.51 -7.37 35.47
C PRO A 25 7.01 -6.26 34.55
N ARG A 26 7.33 -5.01 34.87
CA ARG A 26 6.93 -3.84 34.10
C ARG A 26 7.69 -3.89 32.76
N LEU A 27 6.94 -4.10 31.68
CA LEU A 27 7.45 -4.02 30.31
C LEU A 27 8.24 -2.74 30.09
N ASN A 28 9.43 -2.85 29.49
CA ASN A 28 10.20 -1.70 28.99
C ASN A 28 9.44 -1.03 27.83
N ASN A 29 9.73 0.24 27.55
CA ASN A 29 9.10 1.03 26.48
C ASN A 29 9.23 0.37 25.11
N ALA A 30 10.38 -0.24 24.82
CA ALA A 30 10.60 -0.99 23.58
C ALA A 30 9.68 -2.21 23.48
N GLU A 31 9.53 -2.99 24.56
CA GLU A 31 8.68 -4.18 24.60
C GLU A 31 7.20 -3.80 24.47
N ARG A 32 6.77 -2.69 25.10
CA ARG A 32 5.41 -2.15 24.92
C ARG A 32 5.16 -1.74 23.47
N SER A 33 6.13 -1.06 22.86
CA SER A 33 6.02 -0.63 21.47
C SER A 33 5.90 -1.81 20.51
N ALA A 34 6.72 -2.85 20.70
CA ALA A 34 6.65 -4.10 19.94
C ALA A 34 5.33 -4.83 20.17
N TYR A 35 4.86 -4.90 21.43
CA TYR A 35 3.57 -5.46 21.79
C TYR A 35 2.46 -4.80 20.97
N PHE A 36 2.34 -3.47 20.98
CA PHE A 36 1.29 -2.78 20.21
C PHE A 36 1.44 -2.95 18.70
N ALA A 37 2.67 -2.87 18.18
CA ALA A 37 2.94 -3.06 16.75
C ALA A 37 2.45 -4.43 16.24
N ARG A 38 2.58 -5.50 17.02
CA ARG A 38 2.06 -6.83 16.64
C ARG A 38 0.54 -6.86 16.49
N ARG A 39 -0.20 -6.16 17.37
CA ARG A 39 -1.68 -6.12 17.32
C ARG A 39 -2.15 -5.24 16.18
N GLU A 40 -1.47 -4.12 15.95
CA GLU A 40 -1.71 -3.26 14.78
C GLU A 40 -1.46 -4.05 13.49
N ALA A 41 -0.34 -4.77 13.40
CA ALA A 41 0.01 -5.60 12.26
C ALA A 41 -1.00 -6.73 12.04
N ALA A 42 -1.46 -7.40 13.10
CA ALA A 42 -2.48 -8.45 13.00
C ALA A 42 -3.81 -7.92 12.43
N LYS A 43 -4.24 -6.72 12.85
CA LYS A 43 -5.45 -6.07 12.31
C LYS A 43 -5.31 -5.77 10.81
N VAL A 44 -4.17 -5.20 10.42
CA VAL A 44 -3.88 -4.92 9.00
C VAL A 44 -3.84 -6.22 8.20
N LEU A 45 -3.14 -7.24 8.72
CA LEU A 45 -3.00 -8.54 8.08
C LEU A 45 -4.36 -9.22 7.88
N HIS A 46 -5.25 -9.14 8.87
CA HIS A 46 -6.63 -9.64 8.76
C HIS A 46 -7.38 -8.97 7.60
N THR A 47 -7.38 -7.64 7.53
CA THR A 47 -8.04 -6.90 6.44
C THR A 47 -7.44 -7.25 5.08
N VAL A 48 -6.11 -7.39 4.99
CA VAL A 48 -5.41 -7.76 3.76
C VAL A 48 -5.78 -9.17 3.30
N LEU A 49 -5.70 -10.17 4.18
CA LEU A 49 -6.00 -11.57 3.85
C LEU A 49 -7.49 -11.79 3.58
N GLN A 50 -8.37 -11.11 4.30
CA GLN A 50 -9.81 -11.16 4.04
C GLN A 50 -10.15 -10.54 2.68
N GLY A 51 -9.53 -9.42 2.33
CA GLY A 51 -9.68 -8.79 1.01
C GLY A 51 -9.16 -9.68 -0.11
N ASP A 52 -8.00 -10.30 0.11
CA ASP A 52 -7.39 -11.25 -0.83
C ASP A 52 -8.28 -12.47 -1.06
N ALA A 53 -8.79 -13.10 0.02
CA ALA A 53 -9.68 -14.25 -0.04
C ALA A 53 -11.00 -13.94 -0.77
N LYS A 54 -11.55 -12.73 -0.56
CA LYS A 54 -12.76 -12.26 -1.25
C LYS A 54 -12.48 -11.73 -2.67
N ARG A 55 -11.21 -11.69 -3.11
CA ARG A 55 -10.74 -11.05 -4.35
C ARG A 55 -11.19 -9.60 -4.52
N GLN A 56 -11.45 -8.92 -3.41
CA GLN A 56 -11.91 -7.53 -3.36
C GLN A 56 -10.75 -6.61 -2.98
N ALA A 57 -10.59 -5.51 -3.71
CA ALA A 57 -9.60 -4.49 -3.39
C ALA A 57 -10.08 -3.66 -2.20
N VAL A 58 -9.78 -4.10 -0.97
CA VAL A 58 -10.15 -3.37 0.26
C VAL A 58 -9.30 -2.11 0.41
N ALA A 59 -7.97 -2.25 0.35
CA ALA A 59 -6.97 -1.19 0.26
C ALA A 59 -5.57 -1.82 0.07
N SER A 60 -4.57 -1.05 -0.36
CA SER A 60 -3.19 -1.54 -0.36
C SER A 60 -2.66 -1.71 1.07
N ILE A 61 -1.69 -2.62 1.28
CA ILE A 61 -1.02 -2.80 2.59
C ILE A 61 -0.53 -1.46 3.14
N LYS A 62 0.07 -0.65 2.27
CA LYS A 62 0.55 0.70 2.59
C LYS A 62 -0.58 1.63 3.05
N SER A 63 -1.70 1.67 2.33
CA SER A 63 -2.84 2.51 2.70
C SER A 63 -3.42 2.14 4.07
N LEU A 64 -3.46 0.84 4.41
CA LEU A 64 -3.94 0.37 5.72
C LEU A 64 -2.97 0.75 6.85
N VAL A 65 -1.67 0.54 6.65
CA VAL A 65 -0.63 0.82 7.65
C VAL A 65 -0.47 2.32 7.93
N TYR A 66 -0.60 3.17 6.92
CA TYR A 66 -0.40 4.62 7.07
C TYR A 66 -1.69 5.35 7.47
N SER A 67 -2.79 4.64 7.75
CA SER A 67 -4.02 5.23 8.26
C SER A 67 -3.80 5.90 9.63
N PRO A 68 -4.61 6.93 10.00
CA PRO A 68 -4.45 7.63 11.28
C PRO A 68 -4.63 6.75 12.53
N SER A 69 -5.24 5.57 12.39
CA SER A 69 -5.48 4.63 13.49
C SER A 69 -4.23 3.84 13.90
N ILE A 70 -3.20 3.80 13.06
CA ILE A 70 -1.94 3.06 13.32
C ILE A 70 -0.91 4.02 13.90
N ARG A 71 -0.45 3.71 15.12
CA ARG A 71 0.55 4.51 15.82
C ARG A 71 1.96 4.16 15.37
N ASN A 72 2.30 2.87 15.33
CA ASN A 72 3.66 2.44 15.02
C ASN A 72 3.83 2.05 13.55
N LYS A 73 3.67 3.03 12.65
CA LYS A 73 3.63 2.81 11.19
C LYS A 73 4.82 2.00 10.66
N LYS A 74 6.06 2.33 11.08
CA LYS A 74 7.28 1.67 10.59
C LYS A 74 7.37 0.22 11.05
N ALA A 75 7.16 -0.06 12.34
CA ALA A 75 7.22 -1.42 12.86
C ALA A 75 6.06 -2.28 12.32
N THR A 76 4.85 -1.71 12.28
CA THR A 76 3.66 -2.36 11.74
C THR A 76 3.84 -2.69 10.25
N PHE A 77 4.36 -1.76 9.45
CA PHE A 77 4.68 -2.02 8.03
C PHE A 77 5.64 -3.19 7.88
N ALA A 78 6.75 -3.16 8.61
CA ALA A 78 7.77 -4.20 8.54
C ALA A 78 7.21 -5.58 8.91
N LEU A 79 6.48 -5.68 10.04
CA LEU A 79 5.89 -6.93 10.51
C LEU A 79 4.89 -7.52 9.50
N VAL A 80 3.98 -6.70 8.95
CA VAL A 80 3.02 -7.17 7.93
C VAL A 80 3.74 -7.69 6.69
N CYS A 81 4.71 -6.92 6.16
CA CYS A 81 5.42 -7.31 4.94
C CYS A 81 6.22 -8.60 5.15
N GLN A 82 6.97 -8.68 6.25
CA GLN A 82 7.78 -9.85 6.52
C GLN A 82 6.94 -11.09 6.85
N THR A 83 5.81 -10.92 7.55
CA THR A 83 4.91 -12.03 7.82
C THR A 83 4.28 -12.54 6.53
N LEU A 84 3.86 -11.66 5.62
CA LEU A 84 3.33 -12.07 4.32
C LEU A 84 4.41 -12.79 3.46
N LYS A 85 5.66 -12.32 3.46
CA LYS A 85 6.80 -13.00 2.79
C LYS A 85 6.98 -14.44 3.26
N HIS A 86 6.79 -14.69 4.56
CA HIS A 86 7.00 -16.00 5.16
C HIS A 86 5.69 -16.76 5.42
N LEU A 87 4.54 -16.24 4.97
CA LEU A 87 3.22 -16.72 5.43
C LEU A 87 2.99 -18.19 5.11
N ARG A 88 3.43 -18.66 3.94
CA ARG A 88 3.33 -20.07 3.53
C ARG A 88 4.12 -20.97 4.48
N ILE A 89 5.38 -20.62 4.74
CA ILE A 89 6.26 -21.34 5.66
C ILE A 89 5.67 -21.34 7.07
N ILE A 90 5.19 -20.18 7.54
CA ILE A 90 4.57 -20.04 8.86
C ILE A 90 3.35 -20.95 8.99
N LYS A 91 2.47 -20.99 7.98
CA LYS A 91 1.30 -21.87 7.98
C LYS A 91 1.70 -23.35 8.06
N ASP A 92 2.64 -23.79 7.21
CA ASP A 92 3.13 -25.16 7.18
C ASP A 92 3.79 -25.58 8.51
N VAL A 93 4.55 -24.67 9.14
CA VAL A 93 5.18 -24.88 10.46
C VAL A 93 4.11 -25.00 11.55
N LEU A 94 3.14 -24.09 11.58
CA LEU A 94 2.08 -24.09 12.60
C LEU A 94 1.18 -25.32 12.50
N GLU A 95 0.93 -25.81 11.29
CA GLU A 95 0.21 -27.06 11.02
C GLU A 95 1.03 -28.27 11.48
N SER A 96 2.29 -28.35 11.05
CA SER A 96 3.20 -29.45 11.42
C SER A 96 3.46 -29.54 12.93
N ALA A 97 3.48 -28.40 13.63
CA ALA A 97 3.63 -28.32 15.09
C ALA A 97 2.29 -28.40 15.85
N ASN A 98 1.15 -28.54 15.15
CA ASN A 98 -0.20 -28.66 15.69
C ASN A 98 -0.56 -27.55 16.71
N ILE A 99 -0.34 -26.29 16.30
CA ILE A 99 -0.44 -25.11 17.18
C ILE A 99 -1.82 -24.45 17.14
N LEU A 100 -2.50 -24.46 15.98
CA LEU A 100 -3.76 -23.75 15.75
C LEU A 100 -4.97 -24.50 16.33
N ASN A 101 -5.23 -24.33 17.63
CA ASN A 101 -6.46 -24.79 18.28
C ASN A 101 -7.64 -23.81 18.10
N SER A 102 -8.83 -24.17 18.59
CA SER A 102 -10.06 -23.37 18.46
C SER A 102 -9.96 -21.95 19.04
N LYS A 103 -9.18 -21.75 20.11
CA LYS A 103 -8.91 -20.42 20.69
C LYS A 103 -8.11 -19.56 19.70
N TRP A 104 -7.03 -20.11 19.18
CA TRP A 104 -6.07 -19.38 18.35
C TRP A 104 -6.53 -19.19 16.90
N LYS A 105 -7.43 -20.04 16.40
CA LYS A 105 -8.11 -19.84 15.11
C LYS A 105 -8.89 -18.52 15.05
N ARG A 106 -9.37 -17.99 16.19
CA ARG A 106 -10.05 -16.67 16.23
C ARG A 106 -9.09 -15.47 16.15
N GLN A 107 -7.79 -15.71 16.30
CA GLN A 107 -6.74 -14.70 16.28
C GLN A 107 -5.57 -15.18 15.41
N GLU A 108 -5.88 -15.85 14.30
CA GLU A 108 -4.89 -16.54 13.48
C GLU A 108 -3.81 -15.59 12.95
N GLU A 109 -4.19 -14.37 12.58
CA GLU A 109 -3.25 -13.38 12.05
C GLU A 109 -2.29 -12.88 13.13
N LEU A 110 -2.75 -12.76 14.38
CA LEU A 110 -1.86 -12.44 15.50
C LEU A 110 -0.85 -13.57 15.75
N ILE A 111 -1.28 -14.83 15.60
CA ILE A 111 -0.39 -15.99 15.69
C ILE A 111 0.63 -15.99 14.55
N TYR A 112 0.23 -15.64 13.32
CA TYR A 112 1.16 -15.53 12.20
C TYR A 112 2.23 -14.46 12.45
N ILE A 113 1.84 -13.28 12.92
CA ILE A 113 2.78 -12.19 13.25
C ILE A 113 3.76 -12.62 14.35
N ILE A 114 3.28 -13.24 15.43
CA ILE A 114 4.15 -13.66 16.54
C ILE A 114 5.04 -14.84 16.11
N ALA A 115 4.51 -15.79 15.34
CA ALA A 115 5.28 -16.92 14.82
C ALA A 115 6.43 -16.44 13.91
N TYR A 116 6.19 -15.41 13.08
CA TYR A 116 7.26 -14.75 12.33
C TYR A 116 8.35 -14.22 13.27
N ASP A 117 7.99 -13.45 14.31
CA ASP A 117 8.96 -12.90 15.27
C ASP A 117 9.75 -14.01 15.99
N VAL A 118 9.10 -15.13 16.34
CA VAL A 118 9.74 -16.26 17.03
C VAL A 118 10.71 -17.02 16.12
N LEU A 119 10.35 -17.21 14.86
CA LEU A 119 11.09 -18.03 13.89
C LEU A 119 12.19 -17.26 13.17
N PHE A 120 11.92 -16.01 12.81
CA PHE A 120 12.75 -15.20 11.90
C PHE A 120 13.06 -13.80 12.44
N GLY A 121 12.43 -13.37 13.54
CA GLY A 121 12.67 -12.08 14.15
C GLY A 121 14.03 -12.00 14.85
N LYS A 122 14.50 -10.77 15.10
CA LYS A 122 15.59 -10.54 16.06
C LYS A 122 15.06 -10.86 17.45
N GLU A 123 15.86 -11.48 18.33
CA GLU A 123 15.46 -11.88 19.69
C GLU A 123 14.89 -10.71 20.51
N ILE A 124 13.60 -10.45 20.33
CA ILE A 124 12.83 -9.48 21.10
C ILE A 124 12.06 -10.29 22.11
N SER A 125 12.26 -9.98 23.39
CA SER A 125 11.55 -10.63 24.49
C SER A 125 10.04 -10.63 24.20
N LEU A 126 9.46 -11.84 24.12
CA LEU A 126 8.04 -12.07 23.92
C LEU A 126 7.30 -11.80 25.24
N VAL A 127 7.33 -10.55 25.69
CA VAL A 127 6.75 -10.17 26.97
C VAL A 127 5.39 -9.52 26.75
N GLY A 128 4.39 -10.04 27.45
CA GLY A 128 3.02 -9.51 27.47
C GLY A 128 2.09 -10.21 26.48
N GLY A 129 0.94 -10.68 26.98
CA GLY A 129 -0.11 -11.34 26.19
C GLY A 129 -0.13 -12.87 26.36
N ASP A 130 -1.31 -13.47 26.22
CA ASP A 130 -1.48 -14.93 26.28
C ASP A 130 -0.88 -15.63 25.04
N ALA A 131 -0.96 -14.98 23.88
CA ALA A 131 -0.47 -15.52 22.61
C ALA A 131 1.05 -15.63 22.59
N GLU A 132 1.76 -14.60 23.07
CA GLU A 132 3.21 -14.59 23.22
C GLU A 132 3.69 -15.70 24.14
N LYS A 133 3.09 -15.84 25.32
CA LYS A 133 3.43 -16.90 26.27
C LYS A 133 3.20 -18.28 25.68
N PHE A 134 2.08 -18.45 24.99
CA PHE A 134 1.74 -19.72 24.36
C PHE A 134 2.73 -20.13 23.27
N LEU A 135 3.12 -19.21 22.39
CA LEU A 135 4.08 -19.49 21.32
C LEU A 135 5.52 -19.58 21.84
N ALA A 136 5.89 -18.82 22.87
CA ALA A 136 7.18 -18.94 23.52
C ALA A 136 7.41 -20.35 24.09
N CYS A 137 6.42 -20.93 24.76
CA CYS A 137 6.48 -22.31 25.26
C CYS A 137 6.53 -23.38 24.16
N ARG A 138 6.27 -23.01 22.89
CA ARG A 138 6.26 -23.93 21.74
C ARG A 138 7.34 -23.60 20.71
N LYS A 139 8.30 -22.74 21.09
CA LYS A 139 9.41 -22.31 20.21
C LYS A 139 10.16 -23.51 19.64
N ASP A 140 10.58 -24.44 20.49
CA ASP A 140 11.36 -25.62 20.08
C ASP A 140 10.57 -26.53 19.11
N ALA A 141 9.27 -26.69 19.34
CA ALA A 141 8.40 -27.45 18.45
C ALA A 141 8.28 -26.80 17.05
N MET A 142 8.16 -25.47 16.99
CA MET A 142 8.13 -24.73 15.72
C MET A 142 9.48 -24.79 15.00
N GLN A 143 10.60 -24.67 15.73
CA GLN A 143 11.93 -24.78 15.15
C GLN A 143 12.20 -26.19 14.60
N SER A 144 11.77 -27.23 15.33
CA SER A 144 11.84 -28.63 14.84
C SER A 144 10.99 -28.85 13.59
N ALA A 145 9.78 -28.29 13.55
CA ALA A 145 8.92 -28.36 12.38
C ALA A 145 9.53 -27.65 11.17
N LEU A 146 10.11 -26.46 11.36
CA LEU A 146 10.82 -25.73 10.30
C LEU A 146 12.00 -26.54 9.77
N ALA A 147 12.84 -27.11 10.65
CA ALA A 147 13.97 -27.94 10.24
C ALA A 147 13.52 -29.15 9.41
N LYS A 148 12.41 -29.82 9.79
CA LYS A 148 11.83 -30.92 9.01
C LYS A 148 11.36 -30.47 7.62
N LEU A 149 10.77 -29.27 7.51
CA LEU A 149 10.31 -28.73 6.22
C LEU A 149 11.48 -28.38 5.30
N VAL A 150 12.56 -27.79 5.81
CA VAL A 150 13.79 -27.50 5.07
C VAL A 150 14.37 -28.78 4.45
N VAL A 151 14.48 -29.85 5.26
CA VAL A 151 14.97 -31.16 4.81
C VAL A 151 14.05 -31.76 3.74
N ARG A 152 12.72 -31.75 3.97
CA ARG A 152 11.74 -32.27 3.00
C ARG A 152 11.83 -31.59 1.64
N LYS A 153 12.14 -30.29 1.63
CA LYS A 153 12.21 -29.47 0.42
C LYS A 153 13.61 -29.41 -0.20
N LYS A 154 14.55 -30.22 0.30
CA LYS A 154 15.93 -30.35 -0.20
C LYS A 154 16.70 -29.01 -0.24
N ALA A 155 16.36 -28.07 0.64
CA ALA A 155 17.10 -26.82 0.77
C ALA A 155 18.34 -27.03 1.66
N LYS A 156 19.47 -26.38 1.32
CA LYS A 156 20.74 -26.57 2.06
C LYS A 156 20.74 -25.84 3.40
N ASN A 157 20.06 -24.70 3.46
CA ASN A 157 19.91 -23.88 4.66
C ASN A 157 18.53 -23.20 4.66
N ILE A 158 18.20 -22.50 5.76
CA ILE A 158 16.91 -21.80 5.91
C ILE A 158 16.77 -20.67 4.89
N ASP A 159 17.86 -19.97 4.55
CA ASP A 159 17.84 -18.86 3.60
C ASP A 159 17.51 -19.33 2.18
N ASP A 160 18.11 -20.43 1.73
CA ASP A 160 17.81 -21.13 0.48
C ASP A 160 16.36 -21.60 0.46
N PHE A 161 15.87 -22.12 1.59
CA PHE A 161 14.48 -22.54 1.73
C PHE A 161 13.52 -21.36 1.59
N ILE A 162 13.83 -20.22 2.22
CA ILE A 162 13.06 -18.98 2.11
C ILE A 162 13.10 -18.46 0.67
N ALA A 163 14.26 -18.52 0.00
CA ALA A 163 14.43 -18.07 -1.38
C ALA A 163 13.52 -18.80 -2.38
N LEU A 164 13.16 -20.08 -2.12
CA LEU A 164 12.19 -20.82 -2.94
C LEU A 164 10.78 -20.19 -2.97
N TYR A 165 10.44 -19.38 -1.98
CA TYR A 165 9.13 -18.74 -1.84
C TYR A 165 9.17 -17.22 -2.09
N GLN A 166 10.35 -16.65 -2.31
CA GLN A 166 10.49 -15.23 -2.62
C GLN A 166 10.50 -15.03 -4.14
N PRO A 167 9.64 -14.14 -4.69
CA PRO A 167 9.81 -13.71 -6.07
C PRO A 167 11.15 -12.97 -6.20
N PRO A 168 11.80 -13.01 -7.37
CA PRO A 168 13.07 -12.34 -7.58
C PRO A 168 12.96 -10.86 -7.21
N ASP A 169 13.88 -10.38 -6.36
CA ASP A 169 13.93 -8.99 -5.93
C ASP A 169 14.34 -8.11 -7.10
N ILE A 170 13.37 -7.64 -7.88
CA ILE A 170 13.61 -6.66 -8.92
C ILE A 170 13.80 -5.32 -8.20
N THR A 171 15.06 -5.00 -7.90
CA THR A 171 15.48 -3.72 -7.33
C THR A 171 15.13 -2.58 -8.28
N LYS A 172 13.96 -1.96 -8.05
CA LYS A 172 13.49 -0.82 -8.85
C LYS A 172 13.94 0.49 -8.20
N PRO A 173 14.42 1.46 -8.99
CA PRO A 173 14.68 2.81 -8.50
C PRO A 173 13.44 3.43 -7.85
N CYS A 174 13.66 4.31 -6.88
CA CYS A 174 12.60 5.15 -6.34
C CYS A 174 12.44 6.38 -7.24
N TYR A 175 11.23 6.63 -7.71
CA TYR A 175 10.92 7.75 -8.60
C TYR A 175 10.14 8.82 -7.86
N VAL A 176 10.55 10.07 -8.06
CA VAL A 176 9.98 11.25 -7.40
C VAL A 176 9.70 12.31 -8.44
N ARG A 177 8.44 12.70 -8.59
CA ARG A 177 8.04 13.81 -9.46
C ARG A 177 8.06 15.12 -8.68
N VAL A 178 8.74 16.11 -9.22
CA VAL A 178 8.75 17.48 -8.68
C VAL A 178 7.44 18.19 -9.04
N ASN A 179 6.87 18.88 -8.06
CA ASN A 179 5.72 19.77 -8.27
C ASN A 179 6.21 21.17 -8.62
N THR A 180 6.29 21.46 -9.92
CA THR A 180 6.75 22.76 -10.44
C THR A 180 5.85 23.94 -10.13
N LEU A 181 4.67 23.72 -9.52
CA LEU A 181 3.84 24.80 -8.94
C LEU A 181 4.41 25.33 -7.62
N LYS A 182 5.27 24.56 -6.95
CA LYS A 182 5.79 24.87 -5.60
C LYS A 182 7.31 24.96 -5.53
N LEU A 183 8.00 24.14 -6.33
CA LEU A 183 9.45 24.01 -6.26
C LEU A 183 10.00 23.71 -7.65
N ASP A 184 11.09 24.37 -8.04
CA ASP A 184 11.79 24.05 -9.29
C ASP A 184 12.62 22.75 -9.15
N VAL A 185 12.96 22.17 -10.29
CA VAL A 185 13.63 20.86 -10.34
C VAL A 185 15.04 20.92 -9.75
N ASP A 186 15.76 22.02 -9.93
CA ASP A 186 17.14 22.17 -9.46
C ASP A 186 17.20 22.32 -7.94
N SER A 187 16.28 23.09 -7.36
CA SER A 187 16.09 23.18 -5.91
C SER A 187 15.70 21.84 -5.30
N ALA A 188 14.79 21.09 -5.92
CA ALA A 188 14.41 19.76 -5.46
C ALA A 188 15.58 18.76 -5.52
N LEU A 189 16.38 18.82 -6.60
CA LEU A 189 17.57 18.00 -6.78
C LEU A 189 18.64 18.34 -5.74
N HIS A 190 18.87 19.62 -5.46
CA HIS A 190 19.80 20.05 -4.43
C HIS A 190 19.37 19.57 -3.04
N GLU A 191 18.11 19.76 -2.67
CA GLU A 191 17.61 19.41 -1.33
C GLU A 191 17.64 17.90 -1.09
N LEU A 192 17.15 17.10 -2.05
CA LEU A 192 17.21 15.64 -1.95
C LEU A 192 18.65 15.12 -2.04
N GLY A 193 19.51 15.81 -2.79
CA GLY A 193 20.94 15.51 -2.96
C GLY A 193 21.75 15.56 -1.67
N LYS A 194 21.27 16.28 -0.64
CA LYS A 194 21.89 16.30 0.69
C LYS A 194 21.86 14.94 1.40
N GLN A 195 20.88 14.09 1.07
CA GLN A 195 20.65 12.80 1.74
C GLN A 195 20.80 11.60 0.81
N PHE A 196 20.57 11.79 -0.49
CA PHE A 196 20.50 10.69 -1.45
C PHE A 196 21.29 11.00 -2.73
N LYS A 197 21.72 9.95 -3.44
CA LYS A 197 22.24 10.09 -4.80
C LYS A 197 21.05 10.29 -5.75
N VAL A 198 20.82 11.54 -6.19
CA VAL A 198 19.67 11.89 -7.03
C VAL A 198 20.13 12.18 -8.46
N GLN A 199 19.38 11.70 -9.43
CA GLN A 199 19.58 11.98 -10.86
C GLN A 199 18.28 12.47 -11.47
N LYS A 200 18.35 13.29 -12.53
CA LYS A 200 17.18 13.60 -13.35
C LYS A 200 16.89 12.42 -14.27
N ASP A 201 15.62 12.18 -14.56
CA ASP A 201 15.23 11.23 -15.59
C ASP A 201 15.47 11.83 -16.99
N ASP A 202 15.99 11.02 -17.90
CA ASP A 202 16.35 11.48 -19.25
C ASP A 202 15.13 11.78 -20.13
N MET A 203 13.96 11.22 -19.82
CA MET A 203 12.76 11.32 -20.65
C MET A 203 11.71 12.29 -20.08
N ILE A 204 11.63 12.39 -18.75
CA ILE A 204 10.58 13.18 -18.08
C ILE A 204 11.25 14.34 -17.30
N PRO A 205 11.15 15.60 -17.79
CA PRO A 205 11.91 16.73 -17.26
C PRO A 205 11.74 17.04 -15.76
N HIS A 206 10.62 16.61 -15.15
CA HIS A 206 10.29 16.86 -13.76
C HIS A 206 10.37 15.61 -12.88
N LEU A 207 10.98 14.54 -13.38
CA LEU A 207 11.12 13.28 -12.67
C LEU A 207 12.56 13.11 -12.18
N LEU A 208 12.71 12.74 -10.91
CA LEU A 208 13.97 12.44 -10.27
C LEU A 208 14.04 10.93 -9.96
N VAL A 209 15.24 10.39 -10.09
CA VAL A 209 15.58 8.99 -9.86
C VAL A 209 16.48 8.91 -8.62
N LEU A 210 16.04 8.12 -7.65
CA LEU A 210 16.72 7.88 -6.39
C LEU A 210 17.03 6.38 -6.25
N PRO A 211 17.97 6.00 -5.35
CA PRO A 211 18.32 4.60 -5.14
C PRO A 211 17.10 3.74 -4.76
N PRO A 212 17.16 2.43 -5.02
CA PRO A 212 16.14 1.51 -4.51
C PRO A 212 15.98 1.64 -2.99
N HIS A 213 14.77 1.39 -2.49
CA HIS A 213 14.41 1.42 -1.06
C HIS A 213 14.52 2.78 -0.36
N THR A 214 14.71 3.90 -1.07
CA THR A 214 14.65 5.23 -0.46
C THR A 214 13.26 5.49 0.16
N ASP A 215 13.24 5.78 1.45
CA ASP A 215 12.03 6.15 2.20
C ASP A 215 11.90 7.67 2.28
N LEU A 216 10.88 8.22 1.62
CA LEU A 216 10.57 9.65 1.63
C LEU A 216 9.25 9.96 2.37
N HIS A 217 8.66 9.00 3.07
CA HIS A 217 7.31 9.16 3.63
C HIS A 217 7.14 10.34 4.56
N ASN A 218 8.16 10.62 5.36
CA ASN A 218 8.19 11.72 6.31
C ASN A 218 9.09 12.87 5.84
N HIS A 219 9.55 12.85 4.58
CA HIS A 219 10.38 13.91 4.05
C HIS A 219 9.56 15.20 3.90
N SER A 220 10.13 16.32 4.33
CA SER A 220 9.46 17.64 4.33
C SER A 220 8.83 17.98 2.97
N LEU A 221 9.57 17.73 1.88
CA LEU A 221 9.11 17.97 0.50
C LEU A 221 7.90 17.10 0.09
N VAL A 222 7.75 15.89 0.64
CA VAL A 222 6.55 15.06 0.39
C VAL A 222 5.38 15.62 1.19
N LEU A 223 5.62 15.93 2.47
CA LEU A 223 4.58 16.38 3.40
C LEU A 223 4.00 17.75 3.04
N ASN A 224 4.79 18.63 2.41
CA ASN A 224 4.32 19.94 1.95
C ASN A 224 3.86 19.96 0.48
N GLY A 225 3.91 18.81 -0.21
CA GLY A 225 3.46 18.67 -1.61
C GLY A 225 4.40 19.26 -2.66
N SER A 226 5.67 19.52 -2.32
CA SER A 226 6.69 19.97 -3.28
C SER A 226 7.16 18.83 -4.18
N ILE A 227 7.04 17.59 -3.72
CA ILE A 227 7.33 16.39 -4.52
C ILE A 227 6.27 15.30 -4.29
N PHE A 228 6.10 14.43 -5.28
CA PHE A 228 5.22 13.25 -5.22
C PHE A 228 6.01 11.98 -5.55
N VAL A 229 5.93 10.97 -4.68
CA VAL A 229 6.52 9.65 -4.96
C VAL A 229 5.62 8.94 -5.98
N GLN A 230 6.08 8.89 -7.23
CA GLN A 230 5.31 8.41 -8.39
C GLN A 230 6.23 7.69 -9.37
N GLY A 231 5.85 6.48 -9.78
CA GLY A 231 6.64 5.69 -10.73
C GLY A 231 6.71 6.33 -12.13
N LYS A 232 7.83 6.13 -12.84
CA LYS A 232 8.09 6.69 -14.17
C LYS A 232 6.94 6.54 -15.17
N ALA A 233 6.38 5.33 -15.31
CA ALA A 233 5.27 5.07 -16.24
C ALA A 233 4.04 5.96 -15.94
N SER A 234 3.67 6.07 -14.66
CA SER A 234 2.55 6.92 -14.25
C SER A 234 2.82 8.41 -14.45
N SER A 235 4.07 8.86 -14.32
CA SER A 235 4.45 10.25 -14.60
C SER A 235 4.47 10.54 -16.10
N MET A 236 4.75 9.53 -16.94
CA MET A 236 4.84 9.65 -18.40
C MET A 236 3.51 10.03 -19.04
N VAL A 237 2.38 9.54 -18.51
CA VAL A 237 1.04 9.79 -19.10
C VAL A 237 0.72 11.27 -19.26
N ALA A 238 0.88 12.04 -18.19
CA ALA A 238 0.59 13.47 -18.24
C ALA A 238 1.63 14.22 -19.07
N ALA A 239 2.89 13.77 -19.08
CA ALA A 239 3.94 14.36 -19.93
C ALA A 239 3.67 14.12 -21.42
N VAL A 240 3.15 12.95 -21.77
CA VAL A 240 2.78 12.55 -23.13
C VAL A 240 1.52 13.26 -23.61
N LEU A 241 0.55 13.50 -22.72
CA LEU A 241 -0.62 14.33 -23.02
C LEU A 241 -0.25 15.80 -23.27
N ASP A 242 0.90 16.26 -22.73
CA ASP A 242 1.48 17.59 -22.94
C ASP A 242 0.47 18.76 -22.94
N PRO A 243 -0.40 18.87 -21.90
CA PRO A 243 -1.47 19.84 -21.89
C PRO A 243 -0.93 21.26 -21.83
N LYS A 244 -1.48 22.14 -22.68
CA LYS A 244 -1.01 23.53 -22.75
C LYS A 244 -1.69 24.42 -21.70
N PRO A 245 -0.97 25.43 -21.15
CA PRO A 245 -1.57 26.43 -20.28
C PRO A 245 -2.82 27.08 -20.91
N GLY A 246 -3.91 27.14 -20.16
CA GLY A 246 -5.18 27.71 -20.64
C GLY A 246 -6.15 26.69 -21.24
N TRP A 247 -5.72 25.45 -21.49
CA TRP A 247 -6.63 24.38 -21.91
C TRP A 247 -7.64 24.02 -20.82
N GLU A 248 -8.74 23.42 -21.25
CA GLU A 248 -9.65 22.68 -20.39
C GLU A 248 -9.37 21.18 -20.57
N VAL A 249 -9.05 20.47 -19.49
CA VAL A 249 -8.65 19.05 -19.53
C VAL A 249 -9.54 18.24 -18.61
N LEU A 250 -9.97 17.06 -19.05
CA LEU A 250 -10.76 16.14 -18.24
C LEU A 250 -9.89 14.95 -17.82
N ASP A 251 -9.77 14.72 -16.52
CA ASP A 251 -9.24 13.48 -15.96
C ASP A 251 -10.42 12.61 -15.53
N ALA A 252 -10.68 11.52 -16.26
CA ALA A 252 -11.91 10.74 -16.14
C ALA A 252 -11.93 9.76 -14.95
N CYS A 253 -10.77 9.43 -14.37
CA CYS A 253 -10.63 8.45 -13.29
C CYS A 253 -9.51 8.89 -12.34
N SER A 254 -9.71 10.03 -11.70
CA SER A 254 -8.60 10.86 -11.21
C SER A 254 -7.92 10.36 -9.94
N ALA A 255 -8.61 9.64 -9.05
CA ALA A 255 -8.04 9.38 -7.74
C ALA A 255 -6.91 8.33 -7.78
N PRO A 256 -5.80 8.53 -7.04
CA PRO A 256 -5.65 9.46 -5.93
C PRO A 256 -5.23 10.89 -6.30
N GLY A 257 -5.05 11.24 -7.58
CA GLY A 257 -4.80 12.61 -8.03
C GLY A 257 -3.38 12.91 -8.48
N ASN A 258 -2.45 11.96 -8.39
CA ASN A 258 -1.04 12.20 -8.73
C ASN A 258 -0.81 12.61 -10.19
N LYS A 259 -1.66 12.10 -11.11
CA LYS A 259 -1.67 12.48 -12.53
C LYS A 259 -2.38 13.81 -12.73
N THR A 260 -3.54 13.98 -12.11
CA THR A 260 -4.32 15.23 -12.12
C THR A 260 -3.47 16.44 -11.71
N VAL A 261 -2.75 16.35 -10.60
CA VAL A 261 -1.86 17.42 -10.13
C VAL A 261 -0.58 17.54 -10.98
N HIS A 262 -0.25 16.54 -11.79
CA HIS A 262 0.80 16.65 -12.81
C HIS A 262 0.31 17.47 -14.01
N LEU A 263 -0.91 17.22 -14.48
CA LEU A 263 -1.54 18.04 -15.53
C LEU A 263 -1.58 19.52 -15.11
N ALA A 264 -1.97 19.80 -13.87
CA ALA A 264 -1.98 21.17 -13.35
C ALA A 264 -0.60 21.84 -13.36
N ALA A 265 0.44 21.09 -13.01
CA ALA A 265 1.82 21.57 -13.04
C ALA A 265 2.31 21.86 -14.47
N LEU A 266 2.00 20.98 -15.43
CA LEU A 266 2.34 21.17 -16.86
C LEU A 266 1.60 22.37 -17.46
N MET A 267 0.34 22.58 -17.07
CA MET A 267 -0.47 23.74 -17.46
C MET A 267 -0.09 25.02 -16.70
N LYS A 268 0.94 24.98 -15.85
CA LYS A 268 1.41 26.11 -15.02
C LYS A 268 0.30 26.73 -14.17
N GLY A 269 -0.65 25.92 -13.71
CA GLY A 269 -1.81 26.36 -12.93
C GLY A 269 -2.82 27.21 -13.72
N LYS A 270 -2.74 27.28 -15.05
CA LYS A 270 -3.63 28.07 -15.91
C LYS A 270 -4.61 27.17 -16.67
N GLY A 271 -5.80 27.70 -16.95
CA GLY A 271 -6.87 26.92 -17.59
C GLY A 271 -7.72 26.20 -16.56
N LYS A 272 -8.28 25.04 -16.92
CA LYS A 272 -9.18 24.29 -16.05
C LYS A 272 -8.93 22.79 -16.19
N ILE A 273 -8.94 22.07 -15.07
CA ILE A 273 -8.91 20.60 -15.04
C ILE A 273 -10.16 20.14 -14.32
N ILE A 274 -10.92 19.24 -14.92
CA ILE A 274 -12.05 18.60 -14.29
C ILE A 274 -11.63 17.18 -13.94
N ALA A 275 -11.67 16.84 -12.66
CA ALA A 275 -11.15 15.59 -12.12
C ALA A 275 -12.30 14.74 -11.60
N CYS A 276 -12.68 13.71 -12.36
CA CYS A 276 -13.82 12.85 -12.07
C CYS A 276 -13.39 11.61 -11.27
N GLU A 277 -14.12 11.32 -10.19
CA GLU A 277 -13.97 10.07 -9.44
C GLU A 277 -15.32 9.58 -8.91
N LEU A 278 -15.61 8.31 -9.17
CA LEU A 278 -16.87 7.66 -8.78
C LEU A 278 -16.93 7.35 -7.28
N ASN A 279 -15.81 6.97 -6.66
CA ASN A 279 -15.81 6.55 -5.26
C ASN A 279 -15.58 7.74 -4.33
N LYS A 280 -16.54 8.01 -3.44
CA LYS A 280 -16.50 9.10 -2.45
C LYS A 280 -15.21 9.17 -1.62
N ASP A 281 -14.72 8.04 -1.10
CA ASP A 281 -13.50 8.02 -0.28
C ASP A 281 -12.23 8.26 -1.08
N ARG A 282 -12.23 7.86 -2.36
CA ARG A 282 -11.16 8.16 -3.31
C ARG A 282 -11.22 9.62 -3.78
N ALA A 283 -12.41 10.17 -3.98
CA ALA A 283 -12.62 11.59 -4.29
C ALA A 283 -12.10 12.49 -3.16
N LYS A 284 -12.35 12.13 -1.90
CA LYS A 284 -11.75 12.84 -0.75
C LYS A 284 -10.22 12.83 -0.76
N ARG A 285 -9.60 11.69 -1.11
CA ARG A 285 -8.12 11.60 -1.25
C ARG A 285 -7.60 12.45 -2.42
N LEU A 286 -8.36 12.51 -3.50
CA LEU A 286 -8.07 13.39 -4.62
C LEU A 286 -8.12 14.86 -4.18
N GLU A 287 -9.16 15.29 -3.47
CA GLU A 287 -9.26 16.64 -2.91
C GLU A 287 -8.08 16.98 -1.99
N ASP A 288 -7.69 16.05 -1.10
CA ASP A 288 -6.55 16.23 -0.22
C ASP A 288 -5.23 16.36 -1.02
N THR A 289 -5.08 15.60 -2.09
CA THR A 289 -3.91 15.66 -2.98
C THR A 289 -3.88 16.98 -3.78
N VAL A 290 -5.04 17.44 -4.27
CA VAL A 290 -5.19 18.75 -4.93
C VAL A 290 -4.80 19.87 -3.97
N ARG A 291 -5.36 19.89 -2.75
CA ARG A 291 -5.03 20.87 -1.71
C ARG A 291 -3.53 20.84 -1.38
N LEU A 292 -2.97 19.64 -1.20
CA LEU A 292 -1.56 19.45 -0.92
C LEU A 292 -0.67 19.95 -2.07
N SER A 293 -1.09 19.80 -3.33
CA SER A 293 -0.32 20.28 -4.48
C SER A 293 -0.29 21.79 -4.64
N GLY A 294 -1.29 22.51 -4.09
CA GLY A 294 -1.47 23.95 -4.32
C GLY A 294 -2.05 24.30 -5.70
N ALA A 295 -2.52 23.32 -6.46
CA ALA A 295 -3.18 23.57 -7.74
C ALA A 295 -4.57 24.19 -7.52
N ALA A 296 -4.76 25.41 -8.04
CA ALA A 296 -6.03 26.15 -7.93
C ALA A 296 -6.97 25.93 -9.12
N ASN A 297 -6.48 25.32 -10.21
CA ASN A 297 -7.20 25.15 -11.47
C ASN A 297 -7.88 23.77 -11.60
N ILE A 298 -8.03 23.01 -10.51
CA ILE A 298 -8.65 21.67 -10.51
C ILE A 298 -10.02 21.73 -9.84
N GLU A 299 -11.05 21.30 -10.56
CA GLU A 299 -12.40 21.06 -10.06
C GLU A 299 -12.62 19.57 -9.87
N VAL A 300 -12.91 19.13 -8.64
CA VAL A 300 -13.18 17.72 -8.36
C VAL A 300 -14.67 17.44 -8.53
N LEU A 301 -15.00 16.51 -9.43
CA LEU A 301 -16.35 16.05 -9.69
C LEU A 301 -16.53 14.63 -9.15
N HIS A 302 -17.31 14.49 -8.08
CA HIS A 302 -17.74 13.18 -7.60
C HIS A 302 -18.90 12.67 -8.46
N GLY A 303 -18.62 11.72 -9.36
CA GLY A 303 -19.59 11.22 -10.32
C GLY A 303 -19.07 10.07 -11.16
N ASP A 304 -19.96 9.45 -11.92
CA ASP A 304 -19.59 8.44 -12.92
C ASP A 304 -19.23 9.13 -14.23
N PHE A 305 -18.00 8.93 -14.70
CA PHE A 305 -17.54 9.43 -16.00
C PHE A 305 -18.46 8.99 -17.15
N LEU A 306 -19.03 7.79 -17.10
CA LEU A 306 -19.90 7.28 -18.16
C LEU A 306 -21.25 8.01 -18.25
N ASN A 307 -21.65 8.72 -17.20
CA ASN A 307 -22.89 9.48 -17.14
C ASN A 307 -22.68 10.95 -17.52
N ILE A 308 -21.44 11.36 -17.80
CA ILE A 308 -21.14 12.73 -18.22
C ILE A 308 -21.55 12.89 -19.67
N ASP A 309 -22.37 13.89 -20.00
CA ASP A 309 -22.70 14.19 -21.39
C ASP A 309 -21.48 14.76 -22.12
N PRO A 310 -20.91 14.06 -23.13
CA PRO A 310 -19.77 14.53 -23.90
C PRO A 310 -20.06 15.82 -24.69
N LYS A 311 -21.33 16.13 -24.94
CA LYS A 311 -21.79 17.29 -25.72
C LYS A 311 -22.21 18.47 -24.84
N GLY A 312 -22.32 18.28 -23.53
CA GLY A 312 -22.77 19.29 -22.58
C GLY A 312 -21.62 20.15 -22.03
N PRO A 313 -21.39 20.17 -20.69
CA PRO A 313 -20.45 21.08 -20.04
C PRO A 313 -18.98 20.89 -20.44
N PHE A 314 -18.66 19.83 -21.19
CA PHE A 314 -17.30 19.45 -21.58
C PHE A 314 -16.98 19.74 -23.06
N SER A 315 -17.84 20.46 -23.78
CA SER A 315 -17.61 20.86 -25.18
C SER A 315 -16.34 21.69 -25.43
N LYS A 316 -15.78 22.28 -24.36
CA LYS A 316 -14.53 23.07 -24.38
C LYS A 316 -13.28 22.26 -24.05
N VAL A 317 -13.43 21.01 -23.61
CA VAL A 317 -12.30 20.15 -23.25
C VAL A 317 -11.43 19.91 -24.48
N SER A 318 -10.16 20.24 -24.34
CA SER A 318 -9.14 20.06 -25.37
C SER A 318 -8.51 18.67 -25.29
N ALA A 319 -8.42 18.10 -24.09
CA ALA A 319 -7.77 16.82 -23.88
C ALA A 319 -8.42 15.97 -22.76
N ILE A 320 -8.44 14.65 -22.91
CA ILE A 320 -8.83 13.70 -21.84
C ILE A 320 -7.63 12.85 -21.40
N LEU A 321 -7.48 12.71 -20.08
CA LEU A 321 -6.71 11.64 -19.45
C LEU A 321 -7.67 10.56 -18.96
N LEU A 322 -7.51 9.32 -19.45
CA LEU A 322 -8.31 8.17 -19.04
C LEU A 322 -7.41 7.10 -18.39
N ASP A 323 -7.45 7.01 -17.05
CA ASP A 323 -6.73 6.01 -16.24
C ASP A 323 -7.72 5.11 -15.44
N PRO A 324 -8.46 4.24 -16.13
CA PRO A 324 -9.50 3.43 -15.49
C PRO A 324 -8.89 2.37 -14.58
N SER A 325 -9.70 1.90 -13.63
CA SER A 325 -9.31 0.77 -12.78
C SER A 325 -8.83 -0.41 -13.64
N CYS A 326 -7.60 -0.88 -13.35
CA CYS A 326 -6.99 -2.04 -14.00
C CYS A 326 -6.73 -3.16 -12.98
N SER A 327 -6.21 -4.29 -13.45
CA SER A 327 -5.83 -5.39 -12.54
C SER A 327 -4.66 -5.01 -11.60
N GLY A 328 -3.95 -3.91 -11.91
CA GLY A 328 -2.81 -3.39 -11.15
C GLY A 328 -1.62 -4.33 -11.11
N SER A 329 -1.51 -5.25 -12.07
CA SER A 329 -0.39 -6.20 -12.16
C SER A 329 0.96 -5.49 -12.29
N GLY A 330 1.03 -4.37 -13.01
CA GLY A 330 2.27 -3.58 -13.15
C GLY A 330 2.73 -2.86 -11.88
N THR A 331 1.82 -2.62 -10.93
CA THR A 331 2.14 -2.04 -9.60
C THR A 331 2.13 -3.09 -8.48
N ALA A 332 1.96 -4.38 -8.80
CA ALA A 332 1.91 -5.47 -7.82
C ALA A 332 3.16 -5.53 -6.92
N ALA A 333 4.34 -5.20 -7.45
CA ALA A 333 5.57 -5.07 -6.66
C ALA A 333 5.49 -3.90 -5.66
N GLN A 334 5.00 -2.74 -6.08
CA GLN A 334 4.89 -1.53 -5.26
C GLN A 334 3.77 -1.59 -4.22
N ARG A 335 2.66 -2.25 -4.56
CA ARG A 335 1.54 -2.53 -3.64
C ARG A 335 1.80 -3.71 -2.72
N LEU A 336 2.92 -4.42 -2.95
CA LEU A 336 3.30 -5.66 -2.27
C LEU A 336 2.29 -6.80 -2.46
N ASP A 337 1.49 -6.76 -3.52
CA ASP A 337 0.52 -7.80 -3.87
C ASP A 337 1.19 -9.15 -4.13
N HIS A 338 2.45 -9.17 -4.55
CA HIS A 338 3.21 -10.41 -4.76
C HIS A 338 3.39 -11.22 -3.46
N LEU A 339 3.17 -10.58 -2.30
CA LEU A 339 3.19 -11.25 -1.00
C LEU A 339 1.84 -11.91 -0.66
N LEU A 340 0.80 -11.70 -1.46
CA LEU A 340 -0.55 -12.20 -1.17
C LEU A 340 -0.73 -13.65 -1.64
N PRO A 341 -1.43 -14.49 -0.87
CA PRO A 341 -1.71 -15.88 -1.23
C PRO A 341 -2.32 -16.05 -2.63
N SER A 342 -3.32 -15.24 -2.98
CA SER A 342 -4.01 -15.34 -4.28
C SER A 342 -3.10 -15.17 -5.50
N ARG A 343 -1.99 -14.43 -5.36
CA ARG A 343 -1.02 -14.17 -6.44
C ARG A 343 0.04 -15.25 -6.59
N THR A 344 0.10 -16.15 -5.62
CA THR A 344 1.08 -17.24 -5.56
C THR A 344 0.47 -18.60 -5.92
N THR A 345 -0.87 -18.67 -6.01
CA THR A 345 -1.61 -19.74 -6.67
C THR A 345 -1.94 -19.23 -8.08
N ASP A 346 -1.52 -19.90 -9.14
CA ASP A 346 -1.67 -19.47 -10.56
C ASP A 346 -3.13 -19.36 -11.05
N VAL A 347 -4.12 -19.23 -10.16
CA VAL A 347 -5.53 -19.08 -10.49
C VAL A 347 -5.81 -17.62 -10.86
N VAL A 348 -5.60 -17.32 -12.13
CA VAL A 348 -6.00 -16.05 -12.75
C VAL A 348 -7.52 -15.88 -12.61
N ASP A 349 -7.97 -14.79 -11.99
CA ASP A 349 -9.39 -14.44 -11.89
C ASP A 349 -9.91 -13.89 -13.23
N THR A 350 -10.16 -14.81 -14.16
CA THR A 350 -10.60 -14.52 -15.53
C THR A 350 -11.89 -13.71 -15.56
N GLU A 351 -12.82 -13.96 -14.63
CA GLU A 351 -14.10 -13.23 -14.57
C GLU A 351 -13.88 -11.76 -14.19
N ARG A 352 -13.05 -11.48 -13.17
CA ARG A 352 -12.67 -10.11 -12.81
C ARG A 352 -11.96 -9.41 -13.96
N LEU A 353 -11.05 -10.10 -14.65
CA LEU A 353 -10.31 -9.52 -15.78
C LEU A 353 -11.26 -9.16 -16.94
N ASN A 354 -12.23 -10.02 -17.25
CA ASN A 354 -13.24 -9.75 -18.26
C ASN A 354 -14.12 -8.54 -17.89
N ARG A 355 -14.54 -8.43 -16.62
CA ARG A 355 -15.30 -7.25 -16.15
C ARG A 355 -14.50 -5.95 -16.24
N LEU A 356 -13.22 -5.97 -15.85
CA LEU A 356 -12.34 -4.82 -15.98
C LEU A 356 -12.18 -4.39 -17.44
N ALA A 357 -11.96 -5.35 -18.33
CA ALA A 357 -11.82 -5.07 -19.76
C ALA A 357 -13.10 -4.51 -20.38
N ALA A 358 -14.26 -5.05 -20.02
CA ALA A 358 -15.55 -4.52 -20.47
C ALA A 358 -15.76 -3.07 -20.01
N PHE A 359 -15.40 -2.76 -18.76
CA PHE A 359 -15.45 -1.39 -18.25
C PHE A 359 -14.48 -0.46 -19.00
N GLN A 360 -13.23 -0.88 -19.20
CA GLN A 360 -12.22 -0.11 -19.93
C GLN A 360 -12.66 0.19 -21.37
N LYS A 361 -13.25 -0.79 -22.07
CA LYS A 361 -13.82 -0.60 -23.41
C LYS A 361 -14.95 0.43 -23.41
N LYS A 362 -15.87 0.35 -22.45
CA LYS A 362 -16.98 1.32 -22.32
C LYS A 362 -16.47 2.74 -22.05
N ALA A 363 -15.52 2.89 -21.13
CA ALA A 363 -14.92 4.18 -20.81
C ALA A 363 -14.17 4.77 -22.01
N LEU A 364 -13.42 3.96 -22.74
CA LEU A 364 -12.73 4.41 -23.95
C LEU A 364 -13.72 4.83 -25.04
N ALA A 365 -14.75 4.02 -25.32
CA ALA A 365 -15.77 4.37 -26.30
C ALA A 365 -16.49 5.67 -25.93
N HIS A 366 -16.78 5.87 -24.64
CA HIS A 366 -17.37 7.10 -24.14
C HIS A 366 -16.43 8.30 -24.32
N ALA A 367 -15.15 8.18 -23.98
CA ALA A 367 -14.15 9.22 -24.18
C ALA A 367 -14.00 9.60 -25.68
N LEU A 368 -13.97 8.62 -26.58
CA LEU A 368 -13.85 8.85 -28.03
C LEU A 368 -15.14 9.38 -28.67
N SER A 369 -16.31 9.17 -28.06
CA SER A 369 -17.58 9.71 -28.55
C SER A 369 -17.70 11.24 -28.39
N SER A 370 -16.80 11.83 -27.60
CA SER A 370 -16.68 13.27 -27.45
C SER A 370 -16.02 13.90 -28.68
N LYS A 371 -16.43 15.11 -29.10
CA LYS A 371 -15.78 15.88 -30.17
C LYS A 371 -14.43 16.48 -29.73
N MET A 372 -13.61 15.72 -29.02
CA MET A 372 -12.38 16.21 -28.42
C MET A 372 -11.17 16.00 -29.32
N ARG A 373 -10.17 16.89 -29.18
CA ARG A 373 -9.01 16.94 -30.08
C ARG A 373 -7.96 15.89 -29.74
N GLU A 374 -7.76 15.55 -28.46
CA GLU A 374 -6.70 14.64 -28.01
C GLU A 374 -7.14 13.76 -26.82
N CYS A 375 -6.86 12.45 -26.86
CA CYS A 375 -7.21 11.49 -25.81
C CYS A 375 -6.01 10.58 -25.48
N CYS A 376 -5.46 10.67 -24.26
CA CYS A 376 -4.42 9.75 -23.76
C CYS A 376 -5.01 8.76 -22.75
N VAL A 377 -4.64 7.48 -22.89
CA VAL A 377 -5.09 6.39 -22.02
C VAL A 377 -3.88 5.80 -21.27
N GLU A 378 -4.04 5.27 -20.06
CA GLU A 378 -3.00 4.44 -19.41
C GLU A 378 -3.55 3.09 -18.94
N GLY A 379 -2.66 2.10 -18.98
CA GLY A 379 -2.66 0.81 -18.30
C GLY A 379 -1.21 0.29 -18.19
N CYS A 380 -0.99 -0.87 -17.57
CA CYS A 380 0.35 -1.27 -17.11
C CYS A 380 1.04 -2.33 -18.02
N ARG A 381 1.86 -1.94 -19.04
CA ARG A 381 3.15 -2.58 -19.44
C ARG A 381 3.93 -1.83 -20.56
N LYS A 382 5.15 -2.33 -20.85
CA LYS A 382 6.33 -1.73 -21.52
C LYS A 382 6.17 -1.28 -22.98
N SER A 383 6.96 -0.25 -23.30
CA SER A 383 7.11 0.58 -24.51
C SER A 383 7.62 -0.10 -25.79
N VAL A 384 7.07 0.31 -26.94
CA VAL A 384 7.74 0.50 -28.25
C VAL A 384 7.02 1.67 -28.98
N GLY A 385 7.78 2.59 -29.60
CA GLY A 385 7.27 3.82 -30.24
C GLY A 385 6.87 3.66 -31.71
N TYR A 386 6.24 4.70 -32.29
CA TYR A 386 6.43 5.25 -33.64
C TYR A 386 5.50 6.46 -33.89
N GLU A 387 5.78 7.19 -34.97
CA GLU A 387 5.50 8.59 -35.26
C GLU A 387 4.06 8.93 -35.72
N ASN A 388 3.64 10.15 -35.35
CA ASN A 388 2.64 11.05 -35.93
C ASN A 388 1.15 10.61 -36.09
N TYR A 389 0.29 11.45 -35.48
CA TYR A 389 -1.17 11.57 -35.54
C TYR A 389 -2.00 10.66 -34.60
N TRP A 390 -2.73 11.33 -33.69
CA TRP A 390 -3.62 10.80 -32.64
C TRP A 390 -2.92 9.99 -31.55
N LEU A 391 -2.61 10.65 -30.42
CA LEU A 391 -1.87 10.05 -29.32
C LEU A 391 -2.77 9.15 -28.45
N LEU A 392 -3.27 8.07 -29.05
CA LEU A 392 -4.03 7.01 -28.38
C LEU A 392 -3.07 6.01 -27.73
N LEU A 393 -2.58 6.31 -26.52
CA LEU A 393 -1.76 5.34 -25.78
C LEU A 393 -2.64 4.26 -25.12
N VAL A 394 -3.17 3.30 -25.87
CA VAL A 394 -3.89 2.16 -25.27
C VAL A 394 -2.87 1.21 -24.62
N VAL A 395 -2.78 1.22 -23.29
CA VAL A 395 -1.97 0.20 -22.60
C VAL A 395 -2.88 -0.85 -21.99
N TYR A 396 -2.85 -2.06 -22.55
CA TYR A 396 -3.59 -3.22 -22.07
C TYR A 396 -2.87 -3.89 -20.89
N CYS A 397 -3.63 -4.36 -19.91
CA CYS A 397 -3.11 -5.16 -18.80
C CYS A 397 -3.13 -6.65 -19.16
N CYS A 398 -1.98 -7.34 -19.01
CA CYS A 398 -1.78 -8.78 -19.26
C CYS A 398 -2.92 -9.66 -18.70
N ALA A 399 -3.77 -10.12 -19.62
CA ALA A 399 -4.60 -11.33 -19.59
C ALA A 399 -5.38 -11.49 -20.91
N LEU A 400 -5.52 -10.42 -21.69
CA LEU A 400 -6.19 -10.43 -22.99
C LEU A 400 -5.17 -10.56 -24.12
N GLN A 401 -4.47 -11.69 -24.15
CA GLN A 401 -3.62 -12.02 -25.31
C GLN A 401 -4.48 -12.45 -26.53
N ASN A 402 -5.77 -12.76 -26.35
CA ASN A 402 -6.58 -13.44 -27.39
C ASN A 402 -7.92 -12.75 -27.78
N VAL A 403 -8.25 -11.54 -27.30
CA VAL A 403 -9.62 -10.98 -27.50
C VAL A 403 -9.63 -9.64 -28.27
N LEU A 404 -8.48 -9.09 -28.65
CA LEU A 404 -8.40 -7.74 -29.22
C LEU A 404 -7.66 -7.62 -30.55
N THR A 405 -7.32 -8.75 -31.17
CA THR A 405 -6.97 -8.83 -32.59
C THR A 405 -8.12 -8.46 -33.54
N SER A 406 -9.28 -7.99 -33.04
CA SER A 406 -10.46 -7.62 -33.86
C SER A 406 -10.89 -6.15 -33.75
N ILE A 407 -10.09 -5.25 -33.16
CA ILE A 407 -10.42 -3.80 -33.13
C ILE A 407 -9.19 -2.94 -33.49
N VAL A 408 -8.37 -3.44 -34.40
CA VAL A 408 -7.48 -2.64 -35.27
C VAL A 408 -7.88 -3.00 -36.69
#